data_AF-A0A2V9JZG6-F1
#
_entry.id   AF-A0A2V9JZG6-F1
#
_cell.length_a   1.000
_cell.length_b   1.000
_cell.length_c   1.000
_cell.angle_alpha   90.00
_cell.angle_beta   90.00
_cell.angle_gamma   90.00
#
_symmetry.space_group_name_H-M   'P 1'
#
loop_
_entity.id
_entity.type
_entity.pdbx_description
1 polymer ?
#
loop_
_entity_poly.entity_id
_entity_poly.type
_entity_poly.pdbx_seq_one_letter_code
_entity_poly.pdbx_strand_id
1 'polypeptide(L)' 'MHILFDQGTPVPLRPALAGHLVNSVYEMGWSKLENGELLKLAEATFDIFITVRREPSQDGINIRAQIRSELLKLA' A
#
# COMPACT_ATOMS: atom_id res chain seq x y z
N MET A 1 -5.23 -1.55 13.33
CA MET A 1 -4.85 -2.18 12.05
C MET A 1 -3.42 -1.83 11.75
N HIS A 2 -2.71 -2.75 11.08
CA HIS A 2 -1.36 -2.55 10.57
C HIS A 2 -1.44 -2.19 9.09
N ILE A 3 -1.00 -0.98 8.75
CA ILE A 3 -1.20 -0.38 7.44
C ILE A 3 0.17 -0.13 6.79
N LEU A 4 0.31 -0.58 5.54
CA LEU A 4 1.47 -0.29 4.70
C LEU A 4 1.15 0.86 3.74
N PHE A 5 2.05 1.84 3.67
CA PHE A 5 2.05 2.90 2.66
C PHE A 5 3.06 2.59 1.58
N ASP A 6 2.62 2.66 0.33
CA ASP A 6 3.50 2.66 -0.83
C ASP A 6 4.35 3.95 -0.86
N GLN A 7 5.46 3.93 -1.60
CA GLN A 7 6.40 5.05 -1.71
C GLN A 7 5.74 6.34 -2.23
N GLY A 8 4.72 6.22 -3.07
CA GLY A 8 3.98 7.36 -3.62
C GLY A 8 2.92 7.94 -2.69
N THR A 9 2.72 7.37 -1.49
CA THR A 9 1.64 7.77 -0.59
C THR A 9 1.90 9.15 0.02
N PRO A 10 1.00 10.14 -0.15
CA PRO A 10 1.17 11.47 0.43
C PRO A 10 1.35 11.43 1.95
N VAL A 11 2.42 12.05 2.43
CA VAL A 11 2.73 12.18 3.87
C VAL A 11 1.53 12.71 4.70
N PRO A 12 0.74 13.71 4.23
CA PRO A 12 -0.40 14.22 4.99
C PRO A 12 -1.54 13.23 5.23
N LEU A 13 -1.52 12.04 4.63
CA LEU A 13 -2.52 11.00 4.91
C LEU A 13 -2.29 10.33 6.28
N ARG A 14 -1.05 10.33 6.77
CA ARG A 14 -0.67 9.61 8.00
C ARG A 14 -1.42 10.09 9.26
N PRO A 15 -1.57 11.41 9.51
CA PRO A 15 -2.36 11.90 10.65
C PRO A 15 -3.84 11.49 10.61
N ALA A 16 -4.42 11.28 9.43
CA ALA A 16 -5.81 10.84 9.29
C ALA A 16 -6.04 9.39 9.73
N LEU A 17 -4.96 8.60 9.89
CA LEU A 17 -4.99 7.21 10.34
C LEU A 17 -4.46 7.06 11.78
N ALA A 18 -4.56 8.12 12.58
CA ALA A 18 -4.17 8.09 13.99
C ALA A 18 -4.92 6.96 14.74
N GLY A 19 -4.19 6.21 15.57
CA GLY A 19 -4.70 5.01 16.23
C GLY A 19 -4.47 3.70 15.46
N HIS A 20 -3.81 3.75 14.30
CA HIS A 20 -3.31 2.58 13.57
C HIS A 20 -1.79 2.56 13.52
N LEU A 21 -1.22 1.36 13.38
CA LEU A 21 0.21 1.21 13.13
C LEU A 21 0.43 1.40 11.64
N VAL A 22 1.16 2.45 11.25
CA VAL A 22 1.41 2.77 9.84
C VAL A 22 2.90 2.67 9.57
N ASN A 23 3.30 1.80 8.65
CA ASN A 23 4.66 1.74 8.10
C ASN A 23 4.65 2.10 6.61
N SER A 24 5.78 2.53 6.08
CA SER A 24 5.97 2.70 4.63
C SER A 24 6.88 1.62 4.05
N VAL A 25 6.76 1.36 2.74
CA VAL A 25 7.69 0.50 1.98
C VAL A 25 9.15 0.91 2.21
N TYR A 26 9.41 2.21 2.34
CA TYR A 26 10.74 2.73 2.65
C TYR A 26 11.22 2.33 4.04
N GLU A 27 10.40 2.52 5.08
CA GLU A 27 10.74 2.14 6.46
C GLU A 27 10.95 0.63 6.62
N MET A 28 10.26 -0.18 5.81
CA MET A 28 10.43 -1.63 5.77
C MET A 28 11.69 -2.07 5.00
N GLY A 29 12.39 -1.16 4.33
CA GLY A 29 13.52 -1.49 3.45
C GLY A 29 13.10 -2.20 2.15
N TRP A 30 11.82 -2.14 1.79
CA TRP A 30 11.21 -2.87 0.67
C TRP A 30 11.22 -2.10 -0.64
N SER A 31 11.93 -0.97 -0.68
CA SER A 31 11.93 -0.03 -1.81
C SER A 31 12.42 -0.58 -3.15
N LYS A 32 13.05 -1.76 -3.16
CA LYS A 32 13.61 -2.40 -4.35
C LYS A 32 12.91 -3.71 -4.72
N LEU A 33 11.87 -4.09 -3.98
CA LEU A 33 11.13 -5.31 -4.27
C LEU A 33 10.32 -5.14 -5.56
N GLU A 34 10.20 -6.24 -6.31
CA GLU A 34 9.25 -6.26 -7.41
C GLU A 34 7.81 -6.22 -6.89
N ASN A 35 6.89 -5.69 -7.70
CA ASN A 35 5.49 -5.53 -7.31
C ASN A 35 4.86 -6.84 -6.77
N GLY A 36 5.17 -7.97 -7.41
CA GLY A 36 4.64 -9.27 -6.97
C GLY A 36 5.18 -9.72 -5.62
N GLU A 37 6.44 -9.43 -5.31
CA GLU A 37 7.05 -9.73 -4.01
C GLU A 37 6.52 -8.80 -2.92
N LEU A 38 6.41 -7.51 -3.24
CA LEU A 38 5.86 -6.50 -2.35
C LEU A 38 4.42 -6.84 -1.95
N LEU A 39 3.57 -7.24 -2.91
CA LEU A 39 2.20 -7.66 -2.63
C LEU A 39 2.15 -8.87 -1.71
N LYS A 40 2.98 -9.89 -1.94
CA LYS A 40 3.03 -11.09 -1.09
C LYS A 40 3.43 -10.75 0.35
N LEU A 41 4.48 -9.93 0.53
CA LEU A 41 4.93 -9.52 1.86
C LEU A 41 3.90 -8.62 2.56
N ALA A 42 3.26 -7.72 1.79
CA ALA A 42 2.21 -6.85 2.30
C ALA A 42 1.00 -7.67 2.77
N GLU A 43 0.50 -8.61 1.97
CA GLU A 43 -0.60 -9.51 2.33
C GLU A 43 -0.30 -10.38 3.56
N ALA A 44 0.95 -10.80 3.73
CA ALA A 44 1.35 -11.64 4.86
C ALA A 44 1.52 -10.87 6.18
N THR A 45 1.74 -9.55 6.11
CA THR A 45 2.21 -8.76 7.27
C THR A 45 1.26 -7.64 7.67
N PHE A 46 0.46 -7.12 6.73
CA PHE A 46 -0.36 -5.92 6.92
C PHE A 46 -1.84 -6.21 6.66
N ASP A 47 -2.71 -5.50 7.39
CA ASP A 47 -4.17 -5.56 7.18
C ASP A 47 -4.60 -4.76 5.94
N ILE A 48 -3.88 -3.67 5.63
CA ILE A 48 -4.18 -2.75 4.53
C ILE A 48 -2.88 -2.31 3.87
N PHE A 49 -2.85 -2.30 2.53
CA PHE A 49 -1.80 -1.68 1.73
C PHE A 49 -2.39 -0.56 0.89
N ILE A 50 -1.95 0.66 1.17
CA ILE A 50 -2.34 1.87 0.43
C ILE A 50 -1.30 2.10 -0.66
N THR A 51 -1.76 2.08 -1.90
CA THR A 51 -0.96 2.34 -3.10
C THR A 51 -1.41 3.64 -3.74
N VAL A 52 -0.47 4.31 -4.41
CA VAL A 52 -0.76 5.52 -5.16
C VAL A 52 -0.44 5.30 -6.62
N ARG A 53 -1.42 5.58 -7.46
CA ARG A 53 -1.24 5.57 -8.92
C ARG A 53 -1.34 7.00 -9.40
N ARG A 54 -0.30 7.43 -10.13
CA ARG A 54 -0.36 8.64 -10.93
C ARG A 54 -0.64 8.25 -12.38
N GLU A 55 -1.71 8.78 -12.94
CA GLU A 55 -1.97 8.67 -14.37
C GLU A 55 -1.44 9.93 -15.05
N PRO A 56 -0.52 9.83 -16.02
CA PRO A 56 0.13 11.01 -16.62
C PRO A 56 -0.82 11.99 -17.31
N SER A 57 -2.02 11.56 -17.68
CA SER A 57 -3.03 12.35 -18.40
C SER A 57 -4.03 13.06 -17.50
N GLN A 58 -3.94 12.91 -16.18
CA GLN A 58 -4.88 13.47 -15.20
C GLN A 58 -4.09 14.29 -14.17
N ASP A 59 -4.53 15.53 -13.89
CA ASP A 59 -3.91 16.40 -12.87
C ASP A 59 -4.19 15.93 -11.42
N GLY A 60 -4.85 14.79 -11.23
CA GLY A 60 -5.22 14.21 -9.94
C GLY A 60 -4.30 13.06 -9.47
N ILE A 61 -4.17 12.92 -8.14
CA ILE A 61 -3.53 11.75 -7.51
C ILE A 61 -4.62 10.76 -7.11
N ASN A 62 -4.57 9.52 -7.62
CA ASN A 62 -5.49 8.46 -7.25
C ASN A 62 -4.89 7.62 -6.11
N ILE A 63 -5.51 7.69 -4.94
CA ILE A 63 -5.16 6.86 -3.77
C ILE A 63 -6.08 5.64 -3.77
N ARG A 64 -5.50 4.43 -3.73
CA ARG A 64 -6.25 3.18 -3.60
C ARG A 64 -5.76 2.41 -2.38
N ALA A 65 -6.69 1.90 -1.58
CA ALA A 65 -6.40 0.96 -0.52
C ALA A 65 -6.80 -0.45 -0.96
N GLN A 66 -5.95 -1.44 -0.70
CA GLN A 66 -6.22 -2.85 -0.94
C GLN A 66 -5.55 -3.68 0.15
N ILE A 67 -6.19 -4.73 0.66
CA ILE A 67 -5.57 -6.03 0.97
C ILE A 67 -6.70 -7.02 1.31
N ARG A 68 -6.83 -8.04 0.45
CA ARG A 68 -7.02 -9.48 0.70
C ARG A 68 -7.24 -10.14 -0.68
N SER A 69 -6.33 -11.01 -1.12
CA SER A 69 -6.64 -12.04 -2.13
C SER A 69 -7.21 -13.25 -1.41
N GLU A 70 -8.54 -13.29 -1.25
CA GLU A 70 -9.23 -14.57 -1.12
C GLU A 70 -10.04 -14.77 -2.41
N LEU A 71 -9.68 -15.80 -3.17
CA LEU A 71 -10.37 -16.30 -4.38
C LEU A 71 -10.20 -15.50 -5.69
N LEU A 72 -9.03 -15.64 -6.32
CA LEU A 72 -8.90 -15.72 -7.79
C LEU A 72 -8.07 -16.94 -8.22
N LYS A 73 -8.29 -18.09 -7.56
CA LYS A 73 -7.86 -19.43 -8.02
C LYS A 73 -8.96 -20.51 -7.90
N LEU A 74 -10.23 -20.09 -7.90
CA LEU A 74 -11.36 -20.98 -8.20
C LEU A 74 -12.23 -20.31 -9.27
N ALA A 75 -11.70 -20.22 -10.49
CA ALA A 75 -12.40 -20.15 -11.78
C ALA A 75 -11.36 -20.21 -12.90
#